data_AF-A0A7W9CIK6-F1
#
_entry.id   AF-A0A7W9CIK6-F1
#
_cell.length_a   1.000
_cell.length_b   1.000
_cell.length_c   1.000
_cell.angle_alpha   90.00
_cell.angle_beta   90.00
_cell.angle_gamma   90.00
#
_symmetry.space_group_name_H-M   'P 1'
#
loop_
_entity.id
_entity.type
_entity.pdbx_description
1 polymer ?
#
loop_
_entity_poly.entity_id
_entity_poly.type
_entity_poly.pdbx_seq_one_letter_code
_entity_poly.pdbx_strand_id
1 'polypeptide(L)'
;MAALNADPRLVAVFGPVRALYPEHAPAWARKADLHSTEPVITPAGVDTGYTSNAMVRANALAGQRFDEALGRSGGEDTDLFTRLHKQGARYGVAPKAIVFEAVASDRLNTRWLATRAFRSGQTHARRFLAGINTRTRAFAVAAAKCLYCMALTLLYAGSPSQWRRAWVRASLHAGAAARLCGFREGRLYG
;
A
#
# COMPACT_ATOMS: atom_id res chain seq x y z
N MET A 1 -20.75 -9.53 -7.02
CA MET A 1 -20.76 -10.82 -7.77
C MET A 1 -20.52 -10.68 -9.27
N ALA A 2 -21.06 -9.66 -9.97
CA ALA A 2 -20.96 -9.57 -11.44
C ALA A 2 -19.53 -9.56 -12.00
N ALA A 3 -18.57 -8.87 -11.39
CA ALA A 3 -17.25 -8.64 -11.99
C ALA A 3 -16.38 -9.91 -12.12
N LEU A 4 -16.34 -10.78 -11.11
CA LEU A 4 -15.51 -12.00 -11.13
C LEU A 4 -16.21 -13.16 -11.85
N ASN A 5 -17.54 -13.10 -11.98
CA ASN A 5 -18.31 -14.02 -12.81
C ASN A 5 -18.30 -13.63 -14.30
N ALA A 6 -18.00 -12.36 -14.63
CA ALA A 6 -17.92 -11.89 -16.01
C ALA A 6 -16.66 -12.36 -16.75
N ASP A 7 -15.57 -12.66 -16.04
CA ASP A 7 -14.38 -13.28 -16.63
C ASP A 7 -13.89 -14.43 -15.74
N PRO A 8 -14.10 -15.70 -16.16
CA PRO A 8 -13.72 -16.87 -15.37
C PRO A 8 -12.21 -17.01 -15.16
N ARG A 9 -11.39 -16.31 -15.95
CA ARG A 9 -9.93 -16.31 -15.84
C ARG A 9 -9.44 -15.46 -14.65
N LEU A 10 -10.30 -14.59 -14.11
CA LEU A 10 -9.96 -13.78 -12.94
C LEU A 10 -10.01 -14.63 -11.68
N VAL A 11 -8.89 -14.59 -10.94
CA VAL A 11 -8.74 -15.22 -9.63
C VAL A 11 -9.23 -14.31 -8.52
N ALA A 12 -9.02 -13.01 -8.65
CA ALA A 12 -9.46 -12.00 -7.70
C ALA A 12 -9.91 -10.72 -8.40
N VAL A 13 -10.81 -9.99 -7.76
CA VAL A 13 -11.23 -8.65 -8.15
C VAL A 13 -11.18 -7.74 -6.94
N PHE A 14 -10.64 -6.53 -7.11
CA PHE A 14 -10.48 -5.53 -6.06
C PHE A 14 -11.40 -4.33 -6.29
N GLY A 15 -12.03 -3.84 -5.22
CA GLY A 15 -12.88 -2.64 -5.25
C GLY A 15 -12.28 -1.49 -4.43
N PRO A 16 -12.71 -0.24 -4.65
CA PRO A 16 -12.25 0.91 -3.87
C PRO A 16 -12.62 0.81 -2.39
N VAL A 17 -11.75 1.33 -1.52
CA VAL A 17 -12.05 1.57 -0.10
C VAL A 17 -12.05 3.07 0.16
N ARG A 18 -13.14 3.56 0.73
CA ARG A 18 -13.33 4.97 1.09
C ARG A 18 -13.27 5.13 2.60
N ALA A 19 -12.45 6.07 3.04
CA ALA A 19 -12.36 6.42 4.44
C ALA A 19 -13.59 7.24 4.89
N LEU A 20 -14.24 6.78 5.96
CA LEU A 20 -15.24 7.54 6.71
C LEU A 20 -14.55 8.24 7.87
N TYR A 21 -14.38 9.55 7.75
CA TYR A 21 -13.78 10.38 8.78
C TYR A 21 -14.84 10.79 9.81
N PRO A 22 -14.60 10.59 11.11
CA PRO A 22 -15.53 11.04 12.14
C PRO A 22 -15.59 12.58 12.19
N GLU A 23 -16.66 13.13 12.78
CA GLU A 23 -16.90 14.59 12.82
C GLU A 23 -15.72 15.39 13.37
N HIS A 24 -15.09 14.90 14.43
CA HIS A 24 -13.92 15.52 15.06
C HIS A 24 -12.61 15.37 14.26
N ALA A 25 -12.63 14.73 13.09
CA ALA A 25 -11.44 14.57 12.28
C ALA A 25 -10.91 15.94 11.82
N PRO A 26 -9.60 16.20 11.96
CA PRO A 26 -9.01 17.45 11.48
C PRO A 26 -9.31 17.70 10.00
N ALA A 27 -9.60 18.95 9.63
CA ALA A 27 -9.93 19.31 8.24
C ALA A 27 -8.86 18.87 7.21
N TRP A 28 -7.58 18.88 7.62
CA TRP A 28 -6.50 18.41 6.77
C TRP A 28 -6.63 16.92 6.42
N ALA A 29 -7.17 16.08 7.31
CA ALA A 29 -7.23 14.64 7.13
C ALA A 29 -8.24 14.28 6.04
N ARG A 30 -9.43 14.89 6.09
CA ARG A 30 -10.46 14.77 5.05
C ARG A 30 -9.95 15.28 3.69
N LYS A 31 -9.29 16.45 3.68
CA LYS A 31 -8.76 17.04 2.44
C LYS A 31 -7.56 16.27 1.87
N ALA A 32 -6.72 15.68 2.72
CA ALA A 32 -5.57 14.89 2.30
C ALA A 32 -5.95 13.47 1.86
N ASP A 33 -7.06 12.95 2.37
CA ASP A 33 -7.59 11.61 2.15
C ASP A 33 -6.52 10.51 1.98
N LEU A 34 -5.72 10.31 3.03
CA LEU A 34 -4.59 9.37 3.03
C LEU A 34 -4.96 7.98 3.57
N HIS A 35 -6.24 7.74 3.88
CA HIS A 35 -6.74 6.46 4.38
C HIS A 35 -7.50 5.67 3.31
N SER A 36 -8.16 6.36 2.36
CA SER A 36 -8.78 5.70 1.21
C SER A 36 -7.74 4.94 0.38
N THR A 37 -8.16 3.83 -0.20
CA THR A 37 -7.32 2.96 -1.03
C THR A 37 -8.01 2.69 -2.35
N GLU A 38 -7.25 2.73 -3.43
CA GLU A 38 -7.71 2.42 -4.79
C GLU A 38 -6.98 1.19 -5.34
N PRO A 39 -7.67 0.32 -6.10
CA PRO A 39 -6.98 -0.68 -6.91
C PRO A 39 -6.01 0.01 -7.87
N VAL A 40 -4.75 -0.42 -7.87
CA VAL A 40 -3.72 0.14 -8.76
C VAL A 40 -3.73 -0.65 -10.07
N ILE A 41 -4.00 0.05 -11.17
CA ILE A 41 -3.95 -0.51 -12.52
C ILE A 41 -2.68 0.01 -13.20
N THR A 42 -1.80 -0.89 -13.60
CA THR A 42 -0.60 -0.57 -14.39
C THR A 42 -0.83 -0.88 -15.87
N PRO A 43 0.04 -0.45 -16.78
CA PRO A 43 -0.03 -0.90 -18.19
C PRO A 43 0.03 -2.43 -18.35
N ALA A 44 0.63 -3.15 -17.39
CA ALA A 44 0.67 -4.60 -17.35
C ALA A 44 -0.56 -5.24 -16.67
N GLY A 45 -1.54 -4.43 -16.26
CA GLY A 45 -2.70 -4.85 -15.48
C GLY A 45 -2.50 -4.68 -13.97
N VAL A 46 -3.24 -5.48 -13.20
CA VAL A 46 -3.22 -5.48 -11.73
C VAL A 46 -2.33 -6.63 -11.25
N ASP A 47 -1.26 -6.32 -10.53
CA ASP A 47 -0.23 -7.29 -10.11
C ASP A 47 -0.31 -7.66 -8.61
N THR A 48 -1.17 -6.99 -7.84
CA THR A 48 -1.37 -7.19 -6.41
C THR A 48 -2.68 -6.53 -5.92
N GLY A 49 -2.99 -6.68 -4.63
CA GLY A 49 -4.16 -6.07 -4.02
C GLY A 49 -4.11 -6.05 -2.49
N TYR A 50 -5.28 -5.88 -1.88
CA TYR A 50 -5.50 -5.74 -0.44
C TYR A 50 -6.77 -6.47 -0.06
N THR A 51 -6.86 -6.99 1.18
CA THR A 51 -8.00 -7.84 1.60
C THR A 51 -9.22 -7.03 2.04
N SER A 52 -9.08 -5.74 2.34
CA SER A 52 -10.18 -4.87 2.80
C SER A 52 -11.33 -4.70 1.78
N ASN A 53 -11.09 -4.92 0.50
CA ASN A 53 -12.14 -5.00 -0.51
C ASN A 53 -11.71 -5.89 -1.68
N ALA A 54 -11.66 -7.20 -1.40
CA ALA A 54 -11.34 -8.22 -2.39
C ALA A 54 -12.42 -9.30 -2.43
N MET A 55 -12.72 -9.77 -3.63
CA MET A 55 -13.41 -11.03 -3.84
C MET A 55 -12.44 -11.98 -4.55
N VAL A 56 -12.22 -13.16 -3.97
CA VAL A 56 -11.21 -14.13 -4.43
C VAL A 56 -11.85 -15.50 -4.59
N ARG A 57 -11.46 -16.25 -5.63
CA ARG A 57 -11.88 -17.64 -5.77
C ARG A 57 -11.26 -18.51 -4.67
N ALA A 58 -12.09 -19.26 -3.96
CA ALA A 58 -11.64 -20.08 -2.83
C ALA A 58 -10.56 -21.11 -3.22
N ASN A 59 -10.67 -21.71 -4.40
CA ASN A 59 -9.68 -22.68 -4.89
C ASN A 59 -8.29 -22.07 -5.11
N ALA A 60 -8.19 -20.78 -5.42
CA ALA A 60 -6.91 -20.10 -5.56
C ALA A 60 -6.21 -19.86 -4.21
N LEU A 61 -6.96 -19.90 -3.11
CA LEU A 61 -6.41 -19.79 -1.75
C LEU A 61 -6.03 -21.15 -1.15
N ALA A 62 -6.35 -22.25 -1.81
CA ALA A 62 -5.97 -23.59 -1.37
C ALA A 62 -4.44 -23.69 -1.27
N GLY A 63 -3.94 -24.10 -0.09
CA GLY A 63 -2.50 -24.20 0.19
C GLY A 63 -1.77 -22.86 0.36
N GLN A 64 -2.45 -21.71 0.21
CA GLN A 64 -1.84 -20.41 0.50
C GLN A 64 -2.00 -20.04 1.97
N ARG A 65 -0.99 -19.36 2.52
CA ARG A 65 -1.00 -18.77 3.87
C ARG A 65 -0.45 -17.36 3.82
N PHE A 66 -0.90 -16.51 4.74
CA PHE A 66 -0.24 -15.25 5.01
C PHE A 66 1.12 -15.52 5.66
N ASP A 67 2.11 -14.69 5.34
CA ASP A 67 3.39 -14.70 6.05
C ASP A 67 3.18 -14.02 7.41
N GLU A 68 3.24 -14.80 8.49
CA GLU A 68 3.04 -14.29 9.85
C GLU A 68 4.08 -13.21 10.24
N ALA A 69 5.26 -13.23 9.62
CA ALA A 69 6.24 -12.16 9.82
C ALA A 69 5.75 -10.82 9.26
N LEU A 70 4.89 -10.84 8.24
CA LEU A 70 4.25 -9.65 7.67
C LEU A 70 3.01 -9.20 8.44
N GLY A 71 2.27 -10.10 9.09
CA GLY A 71 1.12 -9.72 9.93
C GLY A 71 1.48 -8.72 11.03
N ARG A 72 2.74 -8.72 11.48
CA ARG A 72 3.26 -7.78 12.51
C ARG A 72 3.78 -6.46 11.95
N SER A 73 4.24 -6.43 10.70
CA SER A 73 4.81 -5.24 10.05
C SER A 73 3.89 -4.59 9.02
N GLY A 74 2.79 -5.24 8.66
CA GLY A 74 1.96 -4.93 7.51
C GLY A 74 2.53 -5.48 6.20
N GLY A 75 1.66 -5.60 5.19
CA GLY A 75 2.02 -6.01 3.82
C GLY A 75 1.70 -7.47 3.46
N GLU A 76 1.06 -8.22 4.36
CA GLU A 76 0.71 -9.63 4.15
C GLU A 76 -0.23 -9.84 2.96
N ASP A 77 -1.24 -8.98 2.79
CA ASP A 77 -2.13 -9.01 1.63
C ASP A 77 -1.35 -8.82 0.32
N THR A 78 -0.48 -7.82 0.32
CA THR A 78 0.34 -7.49 -0.85
C THR A 78 1.25 -8.67 -1.20
N ASP A 79 1.84 -9.34 -0.21
CA ASP A 79 2.64 -10.55 -0.43
C ASP A 79 1.79 -11.67 -1.02
N LEU A 80 0.66 -12.02 -0.38
CA LEU A 80 -0.24 -13.08 -0.84
C LEU A 80 -0.63 -12.89 -2.30
N PHE A 81 -1.14 -11.71 -2.65
CA PHE A 81 -1.56 -11.42 -4.02
C PHE A 81 -0.37 -11.29 -4.98
N THR A 82 0.81 -10.85 -4.53
CA THR A 82 2.01 -10.86 -5.39
C THR A 82 2.45 -12.29 -5.71
N ARG A 83 2.44 -13.19 -4.71
CA ARG A 83 2.81 -14.60 -4.90
C ARG A 83 1.83 -15.32 -5.83
N LEU A 84 0.54 -15.12 -5.63
CA LEU A 84 -0.50 -15.64 -6.52
C LEU A 84 -0.35 -15.11 -7.95
N HIS A 85 -0.05 -13.81 -8.13
CA HIS A 85 0.18 -13.24 -9.46
C HIS A 85 1.40 -13.86 -10.15
N LYS A 86 2.49 -14.10 -9.40
CA LYS A 86 3.67 -14.82 -9.91
C LYS A 86 3.38 -16.28 -10.30
N GLN A 87 2.32 -16.88 -9.76
CA GLN A 87 1.83 -18.20 -10.14
C GLN A 87 0.85 -18.16 -11.33
N GLY A 88 0.64 -17.00 -11.94
CA GLY A 88 -0.23 -16.82 -13.11
C GLY A 88 -1.65 -16.37 -12.78
N ALA A 89 -1.95 -16.04 -11.53
CA ALA A 89 -3.26 -15.50 -11.16
C ALA A 89 -3.49 -14.15 -11.86
N ARG A 90 -4.68 -13.99 -12.47
CA ARG A 90 -5.11 -12.74 -13.11
C ARG A 90 -6.09 -12.00 -12.23
N TYR A 91 -5.95 -10.69 -12.18
CA TYR A 91 -6.78 -9.84 -11.34
C TYR A 91 -7.56 -8.81 -12.15
N GLY A 92 -8.74 -8.46 -11.63
CA GLY A 92 -9.58 -7.39 -12.17
C GLY A 92 -9.89 -6.33 -11.13
N VAL A 93 -10.63 -5.31 -11.57
CA VAL A 93 -11.12 -4.23 -10.71
C VAL A 93 -12.64 -4.14 -10.76
N ALA A 94 -13.26 -3.82 -9.62
CA ALA A 94 -14.69 -3.53 -9.51
C ALA A 94 -14.88 -2.09 -9.02
N PRO A 95 -14.75 -1.07 -9.90
CA PRO A 95 -14.72 0.34 -9.49
C PRO A 95 -16.02 0.81 -8.82
N LYS A 96 -17.14 0.11 -9.05
CA LYS A 96 -18.45 0.40 -8.45
C LYS A 96 -18.69 -0.33 -7.13
N ALA A 97 -17.86 -1.31 -6.77
CA ALA A 97 -17.99 -2.05 -5.52
C ALA A 97 -17.20 -1.32 -4.43
N ILE A 98 -17.80 -0.28 -3.85
CA ILE A 98 -17.14 0.60 -2.88
C ILE A 98 -17.42 0.09 -1.46
N VAL A 99 -16.35 -0.09 -0.68
CA VAL A 99 -16.42 -0.32 0.78
C VAL A 99 -16.10 0.98 1.50
N PHE A 100 -16.80 1.23 2.61
CA PHE A 100 -16.57 2.38 3.48
C PHE A 100 -16.02 1.90 4.82
N GLU A 101 -14.88 2.46 5.26
CA GLU A 101 -14.23 2.09 6.52
C GLU A 101 -14.11 3.29 7.45
N ALA A 102 -14.56 3.14 8.70
CA ALA A 102 -14.40 4.15 9.73
C ALA A 102 -12.92 4.32 10.09
N VAL A 103 -12.43 5.56 10.07
CA VAL A 103 -11.07 5.88 10.50
C VAL A 103 -11.05 6.04 12.02
N ALA A 104 -10.32 5.16 12.70
CA ALA A 104 -10.13 5.24 14.14
C ALA A 104 -9.35 6.51 14.54
N SER A 105 -9.71 7.10 15.68
CA SER A 105 -9.15 8.38 16.15
C SER A 105 -7.63 8.36 16.33
N ASP A 106 -7.08 7.23 16.77
CA ASP A 106 -5.64 6.99 16.94
C ASP A 106 -4.86 6.95 15.61
N ARG A 107 -5.57 6.84 14.47
CA ARG A 107 -4.99 6.87 13.12
C ARG A 107 -5.05 8.27 12.49
N LEU A 108 -5.81 9.20 13.07
CA LEU A 108 -6.00 10.59 12.58
C LEU A 108 -4.81 11.51 12.88
N ASN A 109 -3.58 11.02 12.73
CA ASN A 109 -2.38 11.82 12.94
C ASN A 109 -1.30 11.51 11.90
N THR A 110 -0.47 12.52 11.61
CA THR A 110 0.58 12.42 10.60
C THR A 110 1.61 11.35 10.94
N ARG A 111 1.89 11.12 12.23
CA ARG A 111 2.88 10.13 12.66
C ARG A 111 2.44 8.73 12.26
N TRP A 112 1.21 8.35 12.56
CA TRP A 112 0.64 7.06 12.18
C TRP A 112 0.66 6.86 10.66
N LEU A 113 0.24 7.87 9.89
CA LEU A 113 0.27 7.82 8.43
C LEU A 113 1.68 7.65 7.87
N ALA A 114 2.66 8.39 8.40
CA ALA A 114 4.05 8.31 8.00
C ALA A 114 4.66 6.94 8.33
N THR A 115 4.40 6.41 9.53
CA THR A 115 4.83 5.07 9.95
C THR A 115 4.22 3.98 9.06
N ARG A 116 2.91 4.04 8.79
CA ARG A 116 2.24 3.11 7.86
C ARG A 116 2.88 3.18 6.47
N ALA A 117 3.08 4.39 5.94
CA ALA A 117 3.65 4.57 4.62
C ALA A 117 5.10 4.07 4.52
N PHE A 118 5.93 4.32 5.54
CA PHE A 118 7.29 3.78 5.65
C PHE A 118 7.29 2.25 5.56
N ARG A 119 6.40 1.57 6.30
CA ARG A 119 6.24 0.11 6.24
C ARG A 119 5.78 -0.40 4.87
N SER A 120 4.82 0.31 4.24
CA SER A 120 4.42 0.00 2.86
C SER A 120 5.61 0.12 1.89
N GLY A 121 6.46 1.13 2.09
CA GLY A 121 7.72 1.29 1.36
C GLY A 121 8.66 0.10 1.51
N GLN A 122 8.86 -0.37 2.74
CA GLN A 122 9.67 -1.57 3.00
C GLN A 122 9.09 -2.82 2.33
N THR A 123 7.77 -3.00 2.37
CA THR A 123 7.09 -4.13 1.71
C THR A 123 7.30 -4.08 0.20
N HIS A 124 7.07 -2.91 -0.41
CA HIS A 124 7.28 -2.70 -1.84
C HIS A 124 8.73 -2.99 -2.26
N ALA A 125 9.70 -2.54 -1.47
CA ALA A 125 11.13 -2.74 -1.74
C ALA A 125 11.57 -4.21 -1.75
N ARG A 126 10.84 -5.12 -1.09
CA ARG A 126 11.17 -6.57 -1.09
C ARG A 126 11.25 -7.15 -2.50
N ARG A 127 10.47 -6.62 -3.45
CA ARG A 127 10.44 -7.07 -4.84
C ARG A 127 11.76 -6.85 -5.59
N PHE A 128 12.61 -5.94 -5.13
CA PHE A 128 13.87 -5.58 -5.79
C PHE A 128 15.12 -6.20 -5.13
N LEU A 129 14.95 -7.04 -4.08
CA LEU A 129 16.06 -7.61 -3.33
C LEU A 129 16.78 -8.78 -4.03
N ALA A 130 16.19 -9.36 -5.07
CA ALA A 130 16.71 -10.57 -5.73
C ALA A 130 17.98 -10.35 -6.58
N GLY A 131 18.35 -9.11 -6.92
CA GLY A 131 19.51 -8.82 -7.75
C GLY A 131 20.21 -7.51 -7.37
N ILE A 132 21.55 -7.52 -7.34
CA ILE A 132 22.35 -6.39 -6.84
C ILE A 132 22.16 -5.11 -7.69
N ASN A 133 22.18 -5.22 -9.02
CA ASN A 133 21.97 -4.08 -9.93
C ASN A 133 20.54 -3.52 -9.83
N THR A 134 19.55 -4.42 -9.68
CA THR A 134 18.15 -4.04 -9.50
C THR A 134 17.96 -3.32 -8.16
N ARG A 135 18.63 -3.79 -7.11
CA ARG A 135 18.59 -3.23 -5.76
C ARG A 135 19.24 -1.83 -5.71
N THR A 136 20.42 -1.65 -6.30
CA THR A 136 21.11 -0.34 -6.32
C THR A 136 20.32 0.69 -7.11
N ARG A 137 19.81 0.33 -8.29
CA ARG A 137 18.94 1.20 -9.08
C ARG A 137 17.65 1.55 -8.32
N ALA A 138 16.98 0.57 -7.72
CA ALA A 138 15.78 0.80 -6.94
C ALA A 138 16.04 1.72 -5.74
N PHE A 139 17.21 1.57 -5.10
CA PHE A 139 17.62 2.45 -4.00
C PHE A 139 17.80 3.88 -4.48
N ALA A 140 18.56 4.10 -5.56
CA ALA A 140 18.78 5.44 -6.12
C ALA A 140 17.45 6.12 -6.49
N VAL A 141 16.53 5.38 -7.12
CA VAL A 141 15.19 5.88 -7.46
C VAL A 141 14.37 6.19 -6.19
N ALA A 142 14.40 5.33 -5.18
CA ALA A 142 13.71 5.58 -3.91
C ALA A 142 14.27 6.81 -3.19
N ALA A 143 15.59 6.94 -3.10
CA ALA A 143 16.26 8.08 -2.49
C ALA A 143 15.93 9.39 -3.22
N ALA A 144 16.01 9.41 -4.55
CA ALA A 144 15.65 10.58 -5.36
C ALA A 144 14.17 10.99 -5.15
N LYS A 145 13.24 10.03 -5.15
CA LYS A 145 11.82 10.29 -4.87
C LYS A 145 11.60 10.78 -3.43
N CYS A 146 12.37 10.26 -2.47
CA CYS A 146 12.32 10.73 -1.08
C CYS A 146 12.71 12.20 -0.99
N LEU A 147 13.87 12.58 -1.53
CA LEU A 147 14.36 13.96 -1.55
C LEU A 147 13.39 14.90 -2.27
N TYR A 148 12.85 14.49 -3.41
CA TYR A 148 11.84 15.24 -4.13
C TYR A 148 10.59 15.50 -3.27
N CYS A 149 10.07 14.47 -2.58
CA CYS A 149 8.91 14.61 -1.71
C CYS A 149 9.21 15.45 -0.45
N MET A 150 10.44 15.41 0.07
CA MET A 150 10.89 16.29 1.14
C MET A 150 10.91 17.75 0.68
N ALA A 151 11.42 18.04 -0.51
CA ALA A 151 11.36 19.37 -1.11
C ALA A 151 9.92 19.87 -1.29
N LEU A 152 9.01 19.00 -1.76
CA LEU A 152 7.58 19.34 -1.83
C LEU A 152 6.94 19.58 -0.45
N THR A 153 7.40 18.89 0.59
CA THR A 153 6.92 19.12 1.97
C THR A 153 7.23 20.55 2.41
N LEU A 154 8.44 21.03 2.12
CA LEU A 154 8.85 22.41 2.41
C LEU A 154 8.09 23.42 1.53
N LEU A 155 7.99 23.14 0.23
CA LEU A 155 7.27 24.01 -0.73
C LEU A 155 5.79 24.20 -0.32
N TYR A 156 5.15 23.16 0.19
CA TYR A 156 3.75 23.20 0.60
C TYR A 156 3.54 23.48 2.10
N ALA A 157 4.53 24.04 2.81
CA ALA A 157 4.43 24.29 4.25
C ALA A 157 3.17 25.09 4.65
N GLY A 158 2.72 26.03 3.80
CA GLY A 158 1.49 26.80 4.00
C GLY A 158 0.17 26.04 3.77
N SER A 159 0.22 24.78 3.32
CA SER A 159 -0.96 23.97 2.99
C SER A 159 -0.99 22.67 3.81
N PRO A 160 -1.74 22.65 4.93
CA PRO A 160 -1.80 21.52 5.86
C PRO A 160 -2.02 20.14 5.22
N SER A 161 -2.88 20.06 4.19
CA SER A 161 -3.16 18.81 3.50
C SER A 161 -2.04 18.41 2.53
N GLN A 162 -1.44 19.37 1.83
CA GLN A 162 -0.46 19.08 0.78
C GLN A 162 0.89 18.69 1.35
N TRP A 163 1.40 19.40 2.37
CA TRP A 163 2.66 19.01 2.99
C TRP A 163 2.56 17.63 3.64
N ARG A 164 1.42 17.28 4.25
CA ARG A 164 1.22 15.94 4.83
C ARG A 164 1.18 14.85 3.75
N ARG A 165 0.52 15.10 2.61
CA ARG A 165 0.57 14.18 1.45
C ARG A 165 2.02 13.96 1.01
N ALA A 166 2.79 15.04 0.86
CA ALA A 166 4.20 14.98 0.47
C ALA A 166 5.07 14.26 1.52
N TRP A 167 4.88 14.56 2.80
CA TRP A 167 5.59 13.94 3.91
C TRP A 167 5.34 12.44 4.04
N VAL A 168 4.07 12.03 3.89
CA VAL A 168 3.69 10.61 3.90
C VAL A 168 4.29 9.88 2.69
N ARG A 169 4.34 10.53 1.52
CA ARG A 169 5.02 9.99 0.34
C ARG A 169 6.53 9.91 0.51
N ALA A 170 7.16 10.91 1.13
CA ALA A 170 8.57 10.88 1.49
C ALA A 170 8.87 9.71 2.43
N SER A 171 8.03 9.52 3.46
CA SER A 171 8.15 8.41 4.42
C SER A 171 8.08 7.04 3.73
N LEU A 172 7.18 6.87 2.75
CA LEU A 172 7.14 5.66 1.92
C LEU A 172 8.46 5.40 1.19
N HIS A 173 9.01 6.43 0.55
CA HIS A 173 10.26 6.28 -0.19
C HIS A 173 11.47 6.07 0.73
N ALA A 174 11.49 6.71 1.90
CA ALA A 174 12.46 6.46 2.95
C ALA A 174 12.41 5.00 3.43
N GLY A 175 11.22 4.43 3.64
CA GLY A 175 11.05 3.02 4.00
C GLY A 175 11.56 2.08 2.92
N ALA A 176 11.28 2.38 1.64
CA ALA A 176 11.82 1.61 0.52
C ALA A 176 13.35 1.66 0.49
N ALA A 177 13.94 2.85 0.61
CA ALA A 177 15.39 3.03 0.64
C ALA A 177 16.04 2.29 1.83
N ALA A 178 15.47 2.44 3.04
CA ALA A 178 15.94 1.75 4.24
C ALA A 178 15.95 0.23 4.07
N ARG A 179 14.88 -0.34 3.52
CA ARG A 179 14.82 -1.78 3.23
C ARG A 179 15.89 -2.21 2.23
N LEU A 180 16.13 -1.41 1.19
CA LEU A 180 17.15 -1.68 0.19
C LEU A 180 18.57 -1.47 0.74
N CYS A 181 18.77 -0.75 1.84
CA CYS A 181 20.03 -0.71 2.59
C CYS A 181 20.20 -1.86 3.59
N GLY A 182 19.21 -2.75 3.72
CA GLY A 182 19.27 -3.90 4.63
C GLY A 182 18.58 -3.70 5.98
N PHE A 183 17.97 -2.53 6.21
CA PHE A 183 17.20 -2.29 7.44
C PHE A 183 16.01 -3.25 7.53
N ARG A 184 15.79 -3.79 8.74
CA ARG A 184 14.64 -4.60 9.12
C ARG A 184 14.02 -3.92 10.33
N GLU A 185 12.76 -3.48 10.22
CA GLU A 185 12.08 -2.93 11.40
C GLU A 185 11.87 -4.05 12.43
N GLY A 186 12.06 -3.73 13.72
CA GLY A 186 11.91 -4.67 14.83
C GLY A 186 10.48 -5.16 15.02
N ARG A 187 10.34 -6.31 15.72
CA ARG A 187 9.05 -6.94 16.02
C ARG A 187 8.19 -6.01 16.89
N LEU A 188 6.90 -5.84 16.55
CA LEU A 188 5.96 -4.94 17.25
C LEU A 188 5.12 -5.62 18.34
N TYR A 189 5.36 -6.89 18.65
CA TYR A 189 4.83 -7.56 19.82
C TYR A 189 5.90 -8.53 20.35
N GLY A 190 6.34 -8.27 21.58
CA GLY A 190 6.90 -9.24 22.51
C GLY A 190 5.82 -9.55 23.55
#